data_AF-A0A925S450-F1
#
_entry.id   AF-A0A925S450-F1
#
_cell.length_a   1.000
_cell.length_b   1.000
_cell.length_c   1.000
_cell.angle_alpha   90.00
_cell.angle_beta   90.00
_cell.angle_gamma   90.00
#
_symmetry.space_group_name_H-M   'P 1'
#
loop_
_entity.id
_entity.type
_entity.pdbx_description
1 polymer ?
#
loop_
_entity_poly.entity_id
_entity_poly.type
_entity_poly.pdbx_seq_one_letter_code
_entity_poly.pdbx_strand_id
1 'polypeptide(L)' 'MHKTPVKYLVLIESDGAMLAKLYDALYAEVNDIDAASEEVAVMTQGLMPQRCGNDATWSRVLAGHGEPERRAARVYTLDV' A
#
# COMPACT_ATOMS: atom_id res chain seq x y z
N MET A 1 15.32 -19.21 -2.54
CA MET A 1 15.05 -17.91 -1.89
C MET A 1 13.62 -17.92 -1.42
N HIS A 2 13.37 -17.77 -0.13
CA HIS A 2 12.00 -17.64 0.40
C HIS A 2 11.59 -16.18 0.18
N LYS A 3 10.68 -15.91 -0.76
CA LYS A 3 10.10 -14.57 -0.93
C LYS A 3 9.20 -14.30 0.28
N THR A 4 9.43 -13.21 1.01
CA THR A 4 8.50 -12.79 2.07
C THR A 4 7.12 -12.59 1.44
N PRO A 5 6.07 -13.26 1.95
CA PRO A 5 4.74 -13.15 1.38
C PRO A 5 4.21 -11.72 1.56
N VAL A 6 3.72 -11.14 0.47
CA VAL A 6 3.09 -9.83 0.50
C VAL A 6 1.72 -9.95 1.13
N LYS A 7 1.40 -9.07 2.09
CA LYS A 7 0.10 -9.02 2.76
C LYS A 7 -0.72 -7.78 2.44
N TYR A 8 -0.07 -6.66 2.17
CA TYR A 8 -0.73 -5.39 1.91
C TYR A 8 -0.22 -4.73 0.64
N LEU A 9 -1.12 -4.07 -0.06
CA LEU A 9 -0.80 -3.11 -1.11
C LEU A 9 -1.32 -1.74 -0.68
N VAL A 10 -0.44 -0.74 -0.66
CA VAL A 10 -0.80 0.65 -0.38
C VAL A 10 -0.68 1.46 -1.65
N LEU A 11 -1.80 2.06 -2.08
CA LEU A 11 -1.80 3.10 -3.10
C LEU A 11 -1.85 4.47 -2.40
N ILE A 12 -0.82 5.28 -2.62
CA ILE A 12 -0.70 6.61 -2.01
C ILE A 12 -0.26 7.63 -3.06
N GLU A 13 -0.98 8.74 -3.14
CA GLU A 13 -0.59 9.86 -3.98
C GLU A 13 0.41 10.72 -3.23
N SER A 14 1.56 10.98 -3.86
CA SER A 14 2.61 11.85 -3.31
C SER A 14 3.24 12.67 -4.43
N ASP A 15 3.35 13.97 -4.22
CA ASP A 15 3.86 14.94 -5.21
C ASP A 15 3.23 14.81 -6.63
N GLY A 16 1.93 14.46 -6.68
CA GLY A 16 1.17 14.31 -7.93
C GLY A 16 1.39 12.99 -8.67
N ALA A 17 2.15 12.05 -8.10
CA ALA A 17 2.29 10.70 -8.60
C ALA A 17 1.61 9.68 -7.68
N MET A 18 0.96 8.67 -8.27
CA MET A 18 0.43 7.54 -7.51
C MET A 18 1.54 6.51 -7.31
N LEU A 19 1.83 6.17 -6.06
CA LEU A 19 2.80 5.14 -5.69
C LEU A 19 2.05 3.88 -5.27
N ALA A 20 2.55 2.71 -5.69
CA ALA A 20 2.06 1.41 -5.24
C ALA A 20 3.16 0.67 -4.48
N LYS A 21 2.98 0.52 -3.17
CA LYS A 21 3.94 -0.10 -2.26
C LYS A 21 3.39 -1.39 -1.66
N LEU A 22 4.16 -2.45 -1.73
CA LEU A 22 3.83 -3.77 -1.19
C LEU A 22 4.47 -3.94 0.18
N TYR A 23 3.69 -4.43 1.14
CA TYR A 23 4.16 -4.69 2.51
C TYR A 23 3.83 -6.12 2.91
N ASP A 24 4.66 -6.70 3.77
CA ASP A 24 4.40 -7.99 4.41
C ASP A 24 3.43 -7.87 5.60
N ALA A 25 3.17 -8.98 6.28
CA ALA A 25 2.30 -9.02 7.46
C ALA A 25 2.86 -8.27 8.69
N LEU A 26 4.15 -7.91 8.67
CA LEU A 26 4.83 -7.13 9.70
C LEU A 26 4.95 -5.65 9.31
N TYR A 27 4.29 -5.23 8.23
CA TYR A 27 4.34 -3.88 7.68
C TYR A 27 5.74 -3.47 7.20
N ALA A 28 6.61 -4.43 6.89
CA ALA A 28 7.87 -4.15 6.21
C ALA A 28 7.64 -4.01 4.71
N GLU A 29 8.21 -2.97 4.10
CA GLU A 29 8.14 -2.78 2.64
C GLU A 29 8.90 -3.94 1.96
N VAL A 30 8.21 -4.64 1.07
CA VAL A 30 8.76 -5.78 0.31
C VAL A 30 9.27 -5.30 -1.03
N ASN A 31 8.49 -4.48 -1.73
CA ASN A 31 8.81 -3.91 -3.03
C ASN A 31 7.83 -2.80 -3.40
N ASP A 32 8.15 -2.01 -4.42
CA ASP A 32 7.21 -1.14 -5.12
C ASP A 32 6.93 -1.66 -6.54
N ILE A 33 5.76 -1.30 -7.07
CA ILE A 33 5.35 -1.59 -8.45
C ILE A 33 4.74 -0.34 -9.07
N ASP A 34 4.62 -0.34 -10.40
CA ASP A 34 3.91 0.74 -11.08
C ASP A 34 2.42 0.71 -10.68
N ALA A 35 1.93 1.82 -10.12
CA ALA A 35 0.56 1.98 -9.68
C ALA A 35 -0.48 1.86 -10.82
N ALA A 36 -0.05 2.08 -12.08
CA ALA A 36 -0.88 1.92 -13.27
C ALA A 36 -0.76 0.55 -13.94
N SER A 37 0.01 -0.38 -13.37
CA SER A 37 0.22 -1.71 -13.95
C SER A 37 -1.03 -2.59 -13.89
N GLU A 38 -1.11 -3.54 -14.83
CA GLU A 38 -2.12 -4.61 -14.80
C GLU A 38 -2.02 -5.45 -13.53
N GLU A 39 -0.81 -5.62 -12.97
CA GLU A 39 -0.58 -6.34 -11.73
C GLU A 39 -1.36 -5.72 -10.56
N VAL A 40 -1.35 -4.39 -10.41
CA VAL A 40 -2.15 -3.68 -9.40
C VAL A 40 -3.65 -3.90 -9.63
N ALA A 41 -4.11 -3.85 -10.88
CA ALA A 41 -5.51 -4.08 -11.21
C ALA A 41 -5.97 -5.49 -10.81
N VAL A 42 -5.15 -6.51 -11.08
CA VAL A 42 -5.41 -7.91 -10.69
C VAL A 42 -5.36 -8.07 -9.17
N MET A 43 -4.33 -7.55 -8.49
CA MET A 43 -4.18 -7.65 -7.03
C MET A 43 -5.33 -7.01 -6.25
N THR A 44 -5.92 -5.94 -6.79
CA THR A 44 -7.02 -5.21 -6.13
C THR A 44 -8.41 -5.65 -6.58
N GLN A 45 -8.51 -6.58 -7.53
CA GLN A 45 -9.78 -7.00 -8.10
C GLN A 45 -10.70 -7.62 -7.04
N GLY A 46 -11.89 -7.04 -6.88
CA GLY A 46 -12.87 -7.50 -5.89
C GLY A 46 -12.55 -7.13 -4.43
N LEU A 47 -11.44 -6.42 -4.18
CA LEU A 47 -11.07 -5.94 -2.85
C LEU A 47 -11.56 -4.51 -2.63
N MET A 48 -12.00 -4.22 -1.40
CA MET A 48 -12.33 -2.85 -0.98
C MET A 48 -11.15 -2.25 -0.22
N PRO A 49 -10.63 -1.07 -0.63
CA PRO A 49 -9.56 -0.42 0.10
C PRO A 49 -10.05 0.16 1.43
N GLN A 50 -9.19 0.10 2.43
CA GLN A 50 -9.36 0.82 3.69
C GLN A 50 -8.58 2.15 3.63
N ARG A 51 -9.18 3.22 4.16
CA ARG A 51 -8.51 4.52 4.33
C ARG A 51 -8.01 4.69 5.76
N CYS A 52 -7.10 3.81 6.15
CA CYS A 52 -6.54 3.71 7.50
C CYS A 52 -5.11 4.25 7.61
N GLY A 53 -4.65 5.05 6.63
CA GLY A 53 -3.27 5.54 6.60
C GLY A 53 -2.87 6.43 7.78
N ASN A 54 -3.84 6.95 8.53
CA ASN A 54 -3.62 7.73 9.76
C ASN A 54 -3.68 6.91 11.05
N ASP A 55 -4.04 5.62 11.00
CA ASP A 55 -4.01 4.75 12.18
C ASP A 55 -2.57 4.62 12.71
N ALA A 56 -2.39 4.28 13.98
CA ALA A 56 -1.07 4.30 14.63
C ALA A 56 0.00 3.48 13.88
N THR A 57 -0.37 2.32 13.33
CA THR A 57 0.55 1.48 12.56
C THR A 57 0.90 2.11 11.22
N TRP A 58 -0.10 2.48 10.41
CA TRP A 58 0.14 3.02 9.08
C TRP A 58 0.73 4.43 9.09
N SER A 59 0.39 5.26 10.08
CA SER A 59 1.01 6.57 10.25
C SER A 59 2.51 6.48 10.52
N ARG A 60 2.96 5.43 11.23
CA ARG A 60 4.37 5.13 11.42
C ARG A 60 5.02 4.59 10.14
N VAL A 61 4.37 3.65 9.46
CA VAL A 61 4.88 3.03 8.22
C VAL A 61 5.02 4.08 7.11
N LEU A 62 4.05 4.98 7.01
CA LEU A 62 3.97 6.05 6.01
C LEU A 62 4.50 7.38 6.54
N ALA A 63 5.41 7.38 7.53
CA ALA A 63 5.88 8.61 8.16
C ALA A 63 6.59 9.59 7.21
N GLY A 64 7.08 9.12 6.05
CA GLY A 64 7.63 9.95 4.98
C GLY A 64 6.58 10.72 4.17
N HIS A 65 5.29 10.38 4.33
CA HIS A 65 4.16 11.04 3.66
C HIS A 65 3.45 12.02 4.58
N GLY A 66 2.91 13.09 4.02
CA GLY A 66 2.11 14.07 4.75
C GLY A 66 0.80 13.49 5.29
N GLU A 67 0.23 14.12 6.32
CA GLU A 67 -1.09 13.70 6.84
C GLU A 67 -2.20 13.67 5.77
N PRO A 68 -2.29 14.64 4.83
CA PRO A 68 -3.29 14.57 3.76
C PRO A 68 -3.10 13.35 2.84
N GLU A 69 -1.86 13.03 2.49
CA GLU A 69 -1.50 11.88 1.64
C GLU A 69 -1.87 10.57 2.34
N ARG A 70 -1.48 10.42 3.61
CA ARG A 70 -1.82 9.25 4.43
C ARG A 70 -3.32 9.07 4.60
N ARG A 71 -4.07 10.15 4.83
CA ARG A 71 -5.54 10.10 4.94
C ARG A 71 -6.19 9.67 3.61
N ALA A 72 -5.59 10.04 2.48
CA ALA A 72 -6.07 9.67 1.16
C ALA A 72 -5.62 8.26 0.72
N ALA A 73 -4.59 7.70 1.37
CA ALA A 73 -4.04 6.39 1.06
C ALA A 73 -5.09 5.28 1.08
N ARG A 74 -4.98 4.37 0.12
CA ARG A 74 -5.82 3.19 -0.03
C ARG A 74 -5.00 1.96 0.33
N VAL A 75 -5.36 1.32 1.42
CA VAL A 75 -4.72 0.09 1.90
C VAL A 75 -5.59 -1.09 1.51
N TYR A 76 -5.04 -1.99 0.71
CA TYR A 76 -5.66 -3.26 0.33
C TYR A 76 -4.99 -4.38 1.14
N THR A 77 -5.80 -5.24 1.76
CA THR A 77 -5.31 -6.50 2.32
C THR A 77 -5.42 -7.56 1.24
N LEU A 78 -4.29 -8.12 0.84
CA LEU A 78 -4.23 -9.14 -0.21
C LEU A 78 -4.50 -10.53 0.38
N ASP A 79 -5.16 -11.37 -0.42
CA ASP A 79 -5.45 -12.78 -0.14
C ASP A 79 -4.61 -13.69 -1.05
N VAL A 80 -3.34 -13.33 -1.22
CA VAL A 80 -2.34 -14.01 -2.07
C VAL A 80 -1.42 -14.91 -1.26
#